data_AF-A0A537CPT6-F1
#
_entry.id   AF-A0A537CPT6-F1
#
_cell.length_a   1.000
_cell.length_b   1.000
_cell.length_c   1.000
_cell.angle_alpha   90.00
_cell.angle_beta   90.00
_cell.angle_gamma   90.00
#
_symmetry.space_group_name_H-M   'P 1'
#
loop_
_entity.id
_entity.type
_entity.pdbx_description
1 polymer ?
#
loop_
_entity_poly.entity_id
_entity_poly.type
_entity_poly.pdbx_seq_one_letter_code
_entity_poly.pdbx_strand_id
1 'polypeptide(L)'
;MIARLIGDARHVAIGAASPIPATGAFLLKAEKPSLRVSLHQRRRANPFTEGSRELFDLAGQGRIDVFFLGGAQIDGEANINLVRAGEKRFPGSFGSAFMYPVIPRTILCREEHSRRALVPRVEF
;
A
#
# COMPACT_ATOMS: atom_id res chain seq x y z
N MET A 1 -6.16 14.43 -3.99
CA MET A 1 -6.12 13.33 -4.96
C MET A 1 -6.25 11.96 -4.28
N ILE A 2 -5.29 11.54 -3.44
CA ILE A 2 -5.33 10.24 -2.73
C ILE A 2 -6.62 10.03 -1.91
N ALA A 3 -7.07 11.03 -1.13
CA ALA A 3 -8.31 10.94 -0.35
C ALA A 3 -9.54 10.58 -1.22
N ARG A 4 -9.61 11.13 -2.44
CA ARG A 4 -10.68 10.81 -3.40
C ARG A 4 -10.58 9.39 -3.93
N LEU A 5 -9.36 8.86 -4.15
CA LEU A 5 -9.14 7.48 -4.59
C LEU A 5 -9.52 6.47 -3.49
N ILE A 6 -9.35 6.82 -2.22
CA ILE A 6 -9.84 6.03 -1.08
C ILE A 6 -11.38 6.00 -1.07
N GLY A 7 -12.02 7.12 -1.38
CA GLY A 7 -13.47 7.20 -1.55
C GLY A 7 -14.25 6.79 -0.31
N ASP A 8 -15.16 5.83 -0.47
CA ASP A 8 -16.13 5.40 0.53
C ASP A 8 -15.63 4.34 1.51
N ALA A 9 -14.36 3.92 1.41
CA ALA A 9 -13.75 2.90 2.26
C ALA A 9 -14.07 3.10 3.74
N ARG A 10 -14.27 1.99 4.46
CA ARG A 10 -14.45 1.95 5.91
C ARG A 10 -13.12 1.71 6.60
N HIS A 11 -12.21 0.96 5.98
CA HIS A 11 -10.88 0.69 6.51
C HIS A 11 -9.79 0.78 5.44
N VAL A 12 -8.85 1.69 5.67
CA VAL A 12 -7.61 1.84 4.90
C VAL A 12 -6.42 1.35 5.71
N ALA A 13 -5.58 0.54 5.10
CA ALA A 13 -4.29 0.16 5.65
C ALA A 13 -3.15 0.85 4.88
N ILE A 14 -2.12 1.27 5.62
CA ILE A 14 -0.93 1.94 5.10
C ILE A 14 0.30 1.11 5.46
N GLY A 15 1.03 0.67 4.43
CA GLY A 15 2.25 -0.10 4.55
C GLY A 15 3.47 0.73 4.98
N ALA A 16 4.63 0.08 4.96
CA ALA A 16 5.91 0.76 5.20
C ALA A 16 6.22 1.80 4.11
N ALA A 17 7.06 2.78 4.43
CA ALA A 17 7.58 3.78 3.48
C ALA A 17 6.50 4.46 2.60
N SER A 18 5.33 4.73 3.18
CA SER A 18 4.16 5.25 2.44
C SER A 18 3.69 6.62 2.97
N PRO A 19 4.55 7.66 3.05
CA PRO A 19 4.16 8.95 3.62
C PRO A 19 3.05 9.65 2.82
N ILE A 20 3.11 9.63 1.48
CA ILE A 20 2.09 10.28 0.62
C ILE A 20 0.71 9.61 0.78
N PRO A 21 0.58 8.27 0.68
CA PRO A 21 -0.67 7.59 1.01
C PRO A 21 -1.17 7.87 2.43
N ALA A 22 -0.27 7.89 3.42
CA ALA A 22 -0.62 8.17 4.81
C ALA A 22 -1.27 9.54 4.95
N THR A 23 -0.68 10.60 4.37
CA THR A 23 -1.24 11.95 4.41
C THR A 23 -2.64 11.98 3.80
N GLY A 24 -2.84 11.33 2.65
CA GLY A 24 -4.16 11.25 2.02
C GLY A 24 -5.22 10.54 2.87
N ALA A 25 -4.84 9.45 3.53
CA ALA A 25 -5.74 8.71 4.42
C ALA A 25 -6.07 9.49 5.71
N PHE A 26 -5.09 10.19 6.29
CA PHE A 26 -5.31 11.01 7.48
C PHE A 26 -6.10 12.29 7.18
N LEU A 27 -5.92 12.88 6.00
CA LEU A 27 -6.78 13.97 5.53
C LEU A 27 -8.24 13.49 5.46
N LEU A 28 -8.48 12.36 4.80
CA LEU A 28 -9.83 11.80 4.71
C LEU A 28 -10.38 11.42 6.10
N LYS A 29 -9.55 10.92 7.02
CA LYS A 29 -9.95 10.61 8.40
C LYS A 29 -10.42 11.87 9.16
N ALA A 30 -9.80 13.02 8.91
CA ALA A 30 -10.20 14.28 9.53
C ALA A 30 -11.58 14.73 9.03
N GLU A 31 -11.89 14.50 7.75
CA GLU A 31 -13.20 14.80 7.14
C GLU A 31 -14.27 13.73 7.47
N LYS A 32 -13.85 12.46 7.57
CA LYS A 32 -14.69 11.29 7.86
C LYS A 32 -14.18 10.57 9.12
N PRO A 33 -14.57 11.01 10.33
CA PRO A 33 -14.12 10.41 11.58
C PRO A 33 -14.44 8.92 11.74
N SER A 34 -15.39 8.37 10.97
CA SER A 34 -15.71 6.94 10.96
C SER A 34 -14.70 6.07 10.20
N LEU A 35 -13.85 6.65 9.33
CA LEU A 35 -12.82 5.90 8.59
C LEU A 35 -11.84 5.25 9.57
N ARG A 36 -11.57 3.95 9.43
CA ARG A 36 -10.48 3.28 10.15
C ARG A 36 -9.20 3.41 9.34
N VAL A 37 -8.12 3.87 9.98
CA VAL A 37 -6.78 3.94 9.38
C VAL A 37 -5.82 3.09 10.19
N SER A 38 -5.32 2.01 9.60
CA SER A 38 -4.26 1.18 10.17
C SER A 38 -2.92 1.55 9.54
N LEU A 39 -2.06 2.21 10.32
CA LEU A 39 -0.71 2.57 9.89
C LEU A 39 0.28 1.57 10.48
N HIS A 40 0.99 0.82 9.63
CA HIS A 40 1.89 -0.24 10.07
C HIS A 40 2.97 0.27 11.05
N GLN A 41 3.55 1.44 10.80
CA GLN A 41 4.62 2.03 11.63
C GLN A 41 4.10 3.08 12.63
N ARG A 42 2.89 2.93 13.16
CA ARG A 42 2.35 3.89 14.14
C ARG A 42 3.06 3.72 15.50
N ARG A 43 3.81 4.75 15.93
CA ARG A 43 4.59 4.72 17.19
C ARG A 43 3.76 4.93 18.47
N ARG A 44 2.58 5.54 18.38
CA ARG A 44 1.70 5.84 19.52
C ARG A 44 0.25 5.52 19.16
N ALA A 45 -0.50 4.99 20.13
CA ALA A 45 -1.90 4.57 19.93
C ALA A 45 -2.06 3.63 18.72
N ASN A 46 -1.12 2.71 18.54
CA ASN A 46 -1.27 1.62 17.59
C ASN A 46 -2.28 0.62 18.18
N PRO A 47 -3.40 0.33 17.51
CA PRO A 47 -4.36 -0.65 18.01
C PRO A 47 -3.83 -2.10 17.94
N PHE A 48 -2.69 -2.33 17.29
CA PHE A 48 -2.05 -3.64 17.18
C PHE A 48 -1.13 -3.92 18.38
N THR A 49 -1.28 -5.09 18.99
CA THR A 49 -0.45 -5.62 20.08
C THR A 49 0.62 -6.60 19.58
N GLU A 50 0.37 -7.28 18.45
CA GLU A 50 1.24 -8.29 17.83
C GLU A 50 1.88 -7.78 16.52
N GLY A 51 1.98 -6.45 16.36
CA GLY A 51 2.69 -5.81 15.27
C GLY A 51 2.04 -6.01 13.89
N SER A 52 2.85 -6.35 12.87
CA SER A 52 2.36 -6.54 11.49
C SER A 52 1.40 -7.71 11.35
N ARG A 53 1.49 -8.73 12.21
CA ARG A 53 0.72 -9.97 12.06
C ARG A 53 -0.78 -9.68 11.98
N GLU A 54 -1.28 -8.83 12.88
CA GLU A 54 -2.68 -8.45 12.90
C GLU A 54 -3.12 -7.71 11.63
N LEU A 55 -2.23 -6.99 10.96
CA LEU A 55 -2.55 -6.35 9.67
C LEU A 55 -2.80 -7.39 8.58
N PHE A 56 -1.99 -8.45 8.55
CA PHE A 56 -2.17 -9.58 7.62
C PHE A 56 -3.43 -10.39 7.95
N ASP A 57 -3.72 -10.61 9.23
CA ASP A 57 -4.95 -11.29 9.66
C ASP A 57 -6.20 -10.49 9.25
N LEU A 58 -6.18 -9.16 9.43
CA LEU A 58 -7.27 -8.29 8.99
C LEU A 58 -7.45 -8.30 7.47
N ALA A 59 -6.36 -8.30 6.71
CA ALA A 59 -6.42 -8.47 5.26
C ALA A 59 -7.05 -9.82 4.89
N GLY A 60 -6.55 -10.92 5.45
CA GLY A 60 -7.08 -12.27 5.21
C GLY A 60 -8.55 -12.45 5.60
N GLN A 61 -9.04 -11.69 6.58
CA GLN A 61 -10.46 -11.67 6.98
C GLN A 61 -11.33 -10.75 6.10
N GLY A 62 -10.77 -10.10 5.07
CA GLY A 62 -11.50 -9.14 4.23
C GLY A 62 -11.89 -7.85 4.95
N ARG A 63 -11.18 -7.50 6.03
CA ARG A 63 -11.52 -6.35 6.89
C ARG A 63 -10.79 -5.07 6.50
N ILE A 64 -9.95 -5.10 5.48
CA ILE A 64 -9.27 -3.94 4.91
C ILE A 64 -9.84 -3.71 3.52
N ASP A 65 -10.44 -2.55 3.29
CA ASP A 65 -11.06 -2.23 2.00
C ASP A 65 -10.02 -1.67 1.00
N VAL A 66 -9.01 -0.93 1.50
CA VAL A 66 -8.01 -0.26 0.68
C VAL A 66 -6.60 -0.44 1.24
N PHE A 67 -5.66 -0.75 0.33
CA PHE A 67 -4.23 -0.76 0.60
C PHE A 67 -3.46 -0.04 -0.50
N PHE A 68 -2.25 0.38 -0.19
CA PHE A 68 -1.36 1.05 -1.14
C PHE A 68 -0.11 0.22 -1.35
N LEU A 69 0.32 0.10 -2.61
CA LEU A 69 1.60 -0.50 -2.97
C LEU A 69 2.38 0.45 -3.86
N GLY A 70 3.70 0.43 -3.71
CA GLY A 70 4.61 0.99 -4.69
C GLY A 70 5.18 -0.11 -5.59
N GLY A 71 5.98 0.30 -6.55
CA GLY A 71 6.82 -0.59 -7.37
C GLY A 71 8.12 0.14 -7.68
N ALA A 72 9.23 -0.59 -7.74
CA ALA A 72 10.43 -0.06 -8.38
C ALA A 72 10.25 -0.04 -9.90
N GLN A 73 9.56 -1.06 -10.43
CA GLN A 73 8.94 -1.06 -11.75
C GLN A 73 7.45 -1.39 -11.63
N ILE A 74 6.65 -0.83 -12.52
CA ILE A 74 5.22 -1.10 -12.71
C ILE A 74 4.99 -1.24 -14.21
N ASP A 75 4.28 -2.28 -14.65
CA ASP A 75 3.93 -2.45 -16.06
C ASP A 75 2.47 -2.13 -16.40
N GLY A 76 2.11 -2.27 -17.68
CA GLY A 76 0.78 -1.95 -18.20
C GLY A 76 -0.34 -2.86 -17.67
N GLU A 77 -0.01 -4.00 -17.08
CA GLU A 77 -0.96 -4.93 -16.45
C GLU A 77 -1.02 -4.73 -14.94
N ALA A 78 -0.37 -3.68 -14.42
CA ALA A 78 -0.22 -3.38 -13.01
C ALA A 78 0.57 -4.44 -12.22
N ASN A 79 1.43 -5.23 -12.88
CA ASN A 79 2.43 -6.02 -12.16
C ASN A 79 3.45 -5.06 -11.53
N ILE A 80 3.94 -5.41 -10.34
CA ILE A 80 4.95 -4.62 -9.62
C ILE A 80 6.20 -5.45 -9.37
N ASN A 81 7.36 -4.83 -9.55
CA ASN A 81 8.63 -5.42 -9.16
C ASN A 81 9.27 -4.60 -8.02
N LEU A 82 9.60 -5.29 -6.95
CA LEU A 82 10.23 -4.75 -5.73
C LEU A 82 11.48 -5.55 -5.34
N VAL A 83 11.98 -6.42 -6.23
CA VAL A 83 13.05 -7.38 -5.93
C VAL A 83 14.37 -6.97 -6.57
N ARG A 84 14.42 -6.87 -7.91
CA ARG A 84 15.64 -6.49 -8.64
C ARG A 84 15.34 -6.02 -10.06
N ALA A 85 16.20 -5.17 -10.63
CA ALA A 85 16.19 -4.82 -12.06
C ALA A 85 17.63 -4.60 -12.53
N GLY A 86 18.04 -5.29 -13.61
CA GLY A 86 19.45 -5.43 -13.99
C GLY A 86 20.30 -5.89 -12.79
N GLU A 87 21.39 -5.18 -12.52
CA GLU A 87 22.29 -5.45 -11.38
C GLU A 87 21.81 -4.84 -10.05
N LYS A 88 20.71 -4.06 -10.06
CA LYS A 88 20.23 -3.36 -8.86
C LYS A 88 19.28 -4.25 -8.06
N ARG A 89 19.56 -4.40 -6.76
CA ARG A 89 18.67 -5.05 -5.80
C ARG A 89 17.83 -4.01 -5.06
N PHE A 90 16.54 -4.27 -4.96
CA PHE A 90 15.59 -3.43 -4.25
C PHE A 90 15.34 -3.96 -2.82
N PRO A 91 14.69 -3.18 -1.93
CA PRO A 91 14.44 -3.58 -0.54
C PRO A 91 13.62 -4.86 -0.35
N GLY A 92 12.92 -5.35 -1.37
CA GLY A 92 12.13 -6.58 -1.35
C GLY A 92 10.62 -6.35 -1.37
N SER A 93 9.87 -7.43 -1.61
CA SER A 93 8.40 -7.39 -1.76
C SER A 93 7.64 -7.21 -0.44
N PHE A 94 8.27 -7.45 0.71
CA PHE A 94 7.60 -7.49 2.02
C PHE A 94 6.32 -8.34 1.95
N GLY A 95 5.19 -7.81 2.40
CA GLY A 95 3.89 -8.45 2.35
C GLY A 95 3.14 -8.32 1.03
N SER A 96 3.70 -7.69 -0.01
CA SER A 96 2.92 -7.33 -1.21
C SER A 96 2.34 -8.55 -1.92
N ALA A 97 3.08 -9.66 -2.01
CA ALA A 97 2.61 -10.89 -2.65
C ALA A 97 1.34 -11.49 -2.00
N PHE A 98 1.12 -11.21 -0.71
CA PHE A 98 -0.10 -11.59 -0.01
C PHE A 98 -1.15 -10.47 -0.04
N MET A 99 -0.75 -9.24 0.25
CA MET A 99 -1.68 -8.12 0.36
C MET A 99 -2.34 -7.78 -0.98
N TYR A 100 -1.59 -7.83 -2.08
CA TYR A 100 -2.08 -7.41 -3.39
C TYR A 100 -3.29 -8.25 -3.85
N PRO A 101 -3.25 -9.59 -3.86
CA PRO A 101 -4.42 -10.39 -4.28
C PRO A 101 -5.56 -10.43 -3.25
N VAL A 102 -5.27 -10.20 -1.96
CA VAL A 102 -6.27 -10.34 -0.89
C VAL A 102 -7.07 -9.04 -0.66
N ILE A 103 -6.47 -7.88 -0.89
CA ILE A 103 -7.12 -6.59 -0.68
C ILE A 103 -8.05 -6.27 -1.86
N PRO A 104 -9.35 -5.98 -1.63
CA PRO A 104 -10.32 -5.72 -2.70
C PRO A 104 -9.93 -4.58 -3.63
N ARG A 105 -9.31 -3.53 -3.08
CA ARG A 105 -8.84 -2.37 -3.84
C ARG A 105 -7.44 -1.96 -3.42
N THR A 106 -6.48 -2.26 -4.28
CA THR A 106 -5.10 -1.79 -4.13
C THR A 106 -4.85 -0.59 -5.03
N ILE A 107 -4.31 0.49 -4.47
CA ILE A 107 -3.92 1.69 -5.22
C ILE A 107 -2.39 1.68 -5.38
N LEU A 108 -1.92 1.61 -6.63
CA LEU A 108 -0.50 1.76 -6.92
C LEU A 108 -0.09 3.23 -6.85
N CYS A 109 0.94 3.52 -6.04
CA CYS A 109 1.47 4.86 -5.84
C CYS A 109 2.97 4.87 -6.11
N ARG A 110 3.40 5.67 -7.10
CA ARG A 110 4.80 5.84 -7.46
C ARG A 110 5.09 7.32 -7.65
N GLU A 111 6.10 7.83 -6.96
CA GLU A 111 6.51 9.25 -7.09
C GLU A 111 7.24 9.52 -8.40
N GLU A 112 8.00 8.54 -8.89
CA GLU A 112 8.79 8.70 -10.10
C GLU A 112 8.04 8.19 -11.34
N HIS A 113 7.72 9.10 -12.26
CA HIS A 113 7.06 8.78 -13.53
C HIS A 113 8.06 8.83 -14.67
N SER A 114 8.75 7.71 -14.93
CA SER A 114 9.79 7.61 -15.95
C SER A 114 9.72 6.25 -16.64
N ARG A 115 10.38 6.11 -17.80
CA ARG A 115 10.44 4.83 -18.54
C ARG A 115 11.16 3.70 -17.78
N ARG A 116 11.91 4.02 -16.72
CA ARG A 116 12.55 2.99 -15.87
C ARG A 116 11.64 2.50 -14.75
N ALA A 117 10.68 3.32 -14.31
CA ALA A 117 9.73 2.97 -13.25
C ALA A 117 8.39 2.48 -13.84
N LEU A 118 7.98 3.01 -14.98
CA LEU A 118 6.81 2.60 -15.75
C LEU A 118 7.31 1.92 -17.02
N VAL A 119 7.33 0.59 -16.99
CA VAL A 119 8.01 -0.26 -17.99
C VAL A 119 6.98 -1.01 -18.84
N PRO A 120 7.32 -1.48 -20.04
CA PRO A 120 6.41 -2.34 -20.81
C PRO A 120 6.11 -3.67 -20.11
N ARG A 121 7.09 -4.23 -19.38
CA ARG A 121 6.99 -5.47 -18.61
C ARG A 121 7.98 -5.45 -17.45
N VAL A 122 7.58 -5.91 -16.28
CA VAL A 122 8.47 -6.04 -15.12
C VAL A 122 9.52 -7.13 -15.32
N GLU A 123 10.72 -6.95 -14.75
CA GLU A 123 11.83 -7.91 -14.87
C GLU A 123 11.74 -9.10 -13.89
N PHE A 124 10.93 -9.00 -12.85
CA PHE A 124 10.67 -10.04 -11.85
C PHE A 124 9.19 -10.08 -11.55
#